data_AF-A0AA96QCH9-F1
#
_entry.id   AF-A0AA96QCH9-F1
#
_cell.length_a   1.000
_cell.length_b   1.000
_cell.length_c   1.000
_cell.angle_alpha   90.00
_cell.angle_beta   90.00
_cell.angle_gamma   90.00
#
_symmetry.space_group_name_H-M   'P 1'
#
loop_
_entity.id
_entity.type
_entity.pdbx_description
1 polymer ?
#
loop_
_entity_poly.entity_id
_entity_poly.type
_entity_poly.pdbx_seq_one_letter_code
_entity_poly.pdbx_strand_id
1 'polypeptide(L)'
;MPDAPTLSTLAEVALRRLTARAAMHAAGLGGPVGEPGRHLPARELDSDVNALVDLVAVTESYFADRLAEAAPAAQQPTTWHARAKAWRDATGFNVAADPRWPVLMGFVEARNALQHGLGRLTELQLDPTSRRGREPRRTQVLRDLAACGLVLNGDRVTVLARDVERCLATCRELVLTADQALWRAGVATGGQSC
;
A
#
# COMPACT_ATOMS: atom_id res chain seq x y z
N MET A 1 2.18 -21.26 -28.34
CA MET A 1 1.62 -20.79 -27.06
C MET A 1 2.24 -19.44 -26.80
N PRO A 2 1.48 -18.39 -26.43
CA PRO A 2 2.09 -17.12 -26.05
C PRO A 2 2.95 -17.34 -24.81
N ASP A 3 4.17 -16.78 -24.81
CA ASP A 3 5.06 -16.83 -23.65
C ASP A 3 4.35 -16.22 -22.43
N ALA A 4 4.60 -16.81 -21.25
CA ALA A 4 4.05 -16.28 -20.01
C ALA A 4 4.51 -14.81 -19.85
N PRO A 5 3.63 -13.89 -19.41
CA PRO A 5 3.99 -12.50 -19.25
C PRO A 5 5.14 -12.37 -18.24
N THR A 6 6.29 -11.88 -18.70
CA THR A 6 7.43 -11.54 -17.84
C THR A 6 7.06 -10.34 -16.98
N LEU A 7 7.38 -10.40 -15.68
CA LEU A 7 7.17 -9.27 -14.77
C LEU A 7 8.08 -8.10 -15.14
N SER A 8 7.62 -6.87 -14.90
CA SER A 8 8.50 -5.72 -15.00
C SER A 8 9.57 -5.74 -13.89
N THR A 9 10.73 -5.13 -14.16
CA THR A 9 11.80 -4.97 -13.16
C THR A 9 11.29 -4.35 -11.85
N LEU A 10 10.39 -3.35 -11.94
CA LEU A 10 9.80 -2.72 -10.75
C LEU A 10 8.92 -3.68 -9.96
N ALA A 11 8.11 -4.50 -10.63
CA ALA A 11 7.30 -5.51 -9.97
C ALA A 11 8.19 -6.58 -9.30
N GLU A 12 9.25 -7.05 -9.98
CA GLU A 12 10.20 -8.00 -9.41
C GLU A 12 10.93 -7.44 -8.17
N VAL A 13 11.36 -6.18 -8.21
CA VAL A 13 12.01 -5.52 -7.07
C VAL A 13 11.01 -5.37 -5.92
N ALA A 14 9.79 -4.94 -6.19
CA ALA A 14 8.75 -4.80 -5.17
C ALA A 14 8.42 -6.15 -4.50
N LEU A 15 8.20 -7.21 -5.29
CA LEU A 15 7.90 -8.56 -4.79
C LEU A 15 9.05 -9.15 -3.97
N ARG A 16 10.30 -8.92 -4.39
CA ARG A 16 11.48 -9.31 -3.59
C ARG A 16 11.53 -8.57 -2.26
N ARG A 17 11.29 -7.26 -2.26
CA ARG A 17 11.24 -6.45 -1.03
C ARG A 17 10.12 -6.90 -0.09
N LEU A 18 8.90 -7.12 -0.60
CA LEU A 18 7.77 -7.65 0.18
C LEU A 18 8.11 -9.01 0.81
N THR A 19 8.71 -9.91 0.03
CA THR A 19 9.12 -11.25 0.51
C THR A 19 10.21 -11.16 1.59
N ALA A 20 11.22 -10.32 1.38
CA ALA A 20 12.29 -10.13 2.34
C ALA A 20 11.76 -9.57 3.68
N ARG A 21 10.82 -8.61 3.63
CA ARG A 21 10.19 -8.06 4.85
C ARG A 21 9.37 -9.09 5.61
N ALA A 22 8.57 -9.87 4.89
CA ALA A 22 7.83 -10.98 5.50
C ALA A 22 8.77 -12.00 6.16
N ALA A 23 9.89 -12.34 5.52
CA ALA A 23 10.87 -13.27 6.07
C ALA A 23 11.56 -12.71 7.34
N MET A 24 11.92 -11.42 7.34
CA MET A 24 12.48 -10.76 8.53
C MET A 24 11.49 -10.77 9.71
N HIS A 25 10.23 -10.43 9.43
CA HIS A 25 9.15 -10.47 10.41
C HIS A 25 8.94 -11.89 10.99
N ALA A 26 8.84 -12.90 10.12
CA ALA A 26 8.70 -14.29 10.53
C ALA A 26 9.89 -14.81 11.36
N ALA A 27 11.09 -14.28 11.13
CA ALA A 27 12.29 -14.60 11.91
C ALA A 27 12.37 -13.85 13.26
N GLY A 28 11.39 -12.98 13.59
CA GLY A 28 11.44 -12.12 14.77
C GLY A 28 12.53 -11.04 14.69
N LEU A 29 13.10 -10.83 13.50
CA LEU A 29 14.15 -9.83 13.28
C LEU A 29 13.48 -8.49 13.00
N GLY A 30 13.16 -7.75 14.07
CA GLY A 30 12.63 -6.36 14.03
C GLY A 30 13.65 -5.32 13.53
N GLY A 31 14.43 -5.66 12.50
CA GLY A 31 15.58 -4.89 12.05
C GLY A 31 15.20 -3.60 11.30
N PRO A 32 15.94 -2.49 11.51
CA PRO A 32 15.77 -1.28 10.74
C PRO A 32 16.36 -1.48 9.34
N VAL A 33 15.50 -1.71 8.35
CA VAL A 33 15.91 -1.65 6.92
C VAL A 33 15.07 -0.61 6.17
N GLY A 34 14.29 0.23 6.85
CA GLY A 34 13.68 1.40 6.20
C GLY A 34 14.72 2.48 5.94
N GLU A 35 14.53 3.31 4.90
CA GLU A 35 15.38 4.48 4.66
C GLU A 35 15.55 5.31 5.95
N PRO A 36 16.77 5.84 6.21
CA PRO A 36 17.04 6.62 7.41
C PRO A 36 16.07 7.80 7.51
N GLY A 37 15.22 7.82 8.55
CA GLY A 37 14.36 8.97 8.88
C GLY A 37 12.86 8.72 8.99
N ARG A 38 12.35 7.49 8.77
CA ARG A 38 10.90 7.18 8.89
C ARG A 38 10.51 6.24 10.05
N HIS A 39 11.43 5.97 10.98
CA HIS A 39 11.18 5.07 12.10
C HIS A 39 10.72 5.84 13.34
N LEU A 40 9.68 5.32 13.98
CA LEU A 40 9.25 5.75 15.31
C LEU A 40 10.33 5.35 16.34
N PRO A 41 10.46 6.08 17.46
CA PRO A 41 11.47 5.79 18.47
C PRO A 41 11.37 4.34 18.96
N ALA A 42 12.54 3.68 19.10
CA ALA A 42 12.74 2.25 19.31
C ALA A 42 12.21 1.65 20.64
N ARG A 43 11.36 2.37 21.38
CA ARG A 43 10.73 1.83 22.59
C ARG A 43 9.30 1.40 22.23
N GLU A 44 9.17 0.10 21.97
CA GLU A 44 7.92 -0.68 21.99
C GLU A 44 6.98 -0.56 20.78
N LEU A 45 7.50 -0.53 19.55
CA LEU A 45 6.68 -0.94 18.41
C LEU A 45 6.97 -2.39 18.08
N ASP A 46 5.95 -3.18 18.37
CA ASP A 46 5.75 -4.57 17.98
C ASP A 46 6.31 -4.84 16.58
N SER A 47 7.06 -5.93 16.42
CA SER A 47 7.56 -6.38 15.11
C SER A 47 6.46 -6.44 14.05
N ASP A 48 5.23 -6.75 14.47
CA ASP A 48 4.05 -6.80 13.61
C ASP A 48 3.73 -5.43 12.99
N VAL A 49 3.81 -4.36 13.79
CA VAL A 49 3.54 -2.99 13.35
C VAL A 49 4.55 -2.54 12.32
N ASN A 50 5.84 -2.75 12.58
CA ASN A 50 6.91 -2.34 11.67
C ASN A 50 6.81 -3.09 10.34
N ALA A 51 6.50 -4.39 10.38
CA ALA A 51 6.30 -5.19 9.18
C ALA A 51 5.13 -4.66 8.33
N LEU A 52 3.98 -4.40 8.93
CA LEU A 52 2.82 -3.84 8.22
C LEU A 52 3.14 -2.50 7.56
N VAL A 53 3.78 -1.59 8.29
CA VAL A 53 4.18 -0.26 7.78
C VAL A 53 5.10 -0.40 6.56
N ASP A 54 6.09 -1.28 6.64
CA ASP A 54 7.05 -1.51 5.56
C ASP A 54 6.40 -2.15 4.33
N LEU A 55 5.49 -3.11 4.48
CA LEU A 55 4.78 -3.74 3.37
C LEU A 55 3.93 -2.73 2.59
N VAL A 56 3.21 -1.87 3.31
CA VAL A 56 2.43 -0.78 2.70
C VAL A 56 3.35 0.21 1.99
N ALA A 57 4.48 0.58 2.59
CA ALA A 57 5.44 1.51 2.00
C ALA A 57 6.06 0.96 0.70
N VAL A 58 6.44 -0.31 0.66
CA VAL A 58 6.96 -0.95 -0.57
C VAL A 58 5.92 -0.92 -1.69
N THR A 59 4.67 -1.22 -1.36
CA THR A 59 3.56 -1.19 -2.33
C THR A 59 3.32 0.23 -2.83
N GLU A 60 3.35 1.21 -1.94
CA GLU A 60 3.22 2.63 -2.27
C GLU A 60 4.31 3.09 -3.26
N SER A 61 5.58 2.77 -2.98
CA SER A 61 6.69 3.07 -3.87
C SER A 61 6.50 2.46 -5.26
N TYR A 62 6.11 1.17 -5.33
CA TYR A 62 5.83 0.54 -6.62
C TYR A 62 4.77 1.30 -7.43
N PHE A 63 3.63 1.65 -6.81
CA PHE A 63 2.56 2.37 -7.50
C PHE A 63 2.99 3.79 -7.91
N ALA A 64 3.82 4.45 -7.11
CA ALA A 64 4.35 5.78 -7.44
C ALA A 64 5.35 5.72 -8.59
N ASP A 65 6.31 4.80 -8.54
CA ASP A 65 7.36 4.64 -9.55
C ASP A 65 6.77 4.24 -10.90
N ARG A 66 5.83 3.29 -10.92
CA ARG A 66 5.13 2.91 -12.17
C ARG A 66 4.26 4.02 -12.73
N LEU A 67 3.63 4.84 -11.88
CA LEU A 67 2.91 6.02 -12.35
C LEU A 67 3.86 7.05 -12.97
N ALA A 68 5.03 7.25 -12.37
CA ALA A 68 6.06 8.14 -12.90
C ALA A 68 6.60 7.64 -14.26
N GLU A 69 6.76 6.34 -14.46
CA GLU A 69 7.13 5.78 -15.77
C GLU A 69 6.02 5.98 -16.82
N ALA A 70 4.76 5.76 -16.45
CA ALA A 70 3.63 5.89 -17.37
C ALA A 70 3.30 7.36 -17.70
N ALA A 71 3.60 8.29 -16.79
CA ALA A 71 3.29 9.71 -16.93
C ALA A 71 4.41 10.61 -16.37
N PRO A 72 5.59 10.65 -17.02
CA PRO A 72 6.78 11.32 -16.47
C PRO A 72 6.63 12.85 -16.31
N ALA A 73 5.77 13.48 -17.10
CA ALA A 73 5.50 14.92 -17.03
C ALA A 73 4.37 15.29 -16.04
N ALA A 74 3.69 14.30 -15.45
CA ALA A 74 2.57 14.56 -14.55
C ALA A 74 3.04 14.90 -13.14
N GLN A 75 2.36 15.85 -12.51
CA GLN A 75 2.54 16.09 -11.08
C GLN A 75 2.10 14.86 -10.28
N GLN A 76 3.00 14.36 -9.42
CA GLN A 76 2.72 13.16 -8.64
C GLN A 76 1.62 13.40 -7.61
N PRO A 77 0.52 12.62 -7.62
CA PRO A 77 -0.57 12.83 -6.68
C PRO A 77 -0.17 12.49 -5.24
N THR A 78 -0.59 13.33 -4.30
CA THR A 78 -0.26 13.19 -2.87
C THR A 78 -1.23 12.31 -2.09
N THR A 79 -2.37 11.91 -2.68
CA THR A 79 -3.38 11.07 -2.04
C THR A 79 -3.64 9.80 -2.85
N TRP A 80 -3.97 8.69 -2.18
CA TRP A 80 -4.23 7.40 -2.84
C TRP A 80 -5.40 7.45 -3.83
N HIS A 81 -6.46 8.20 -3.53
CA HIS A 81 -7.58 8.39 -4.47
C HIS A 81 -7.15 9.14 -5.73
N ALA A 82 -6.33 10.19 -5.57
CA ALA A 82 -5.79 10.92 -6.71
C ALA A 82 -4.79 10.07 -7.51
N ARG A 83 -4.01 9.21 -6.84
CA ARG A 83 -3.15 8.22 -7.51
C ARG A 83 -3.94 7.18 -8.28
N ALA A 84 -5.02 6.63 -7.73
CA ALA A 84 -5.87 5.68 -8.43
C ALA A 84 -6.49 6.30 -9.70
N LYS A 85 -6.94 7.56 -9.60
CA LYS A 85 -7.41 8.32 -10.75
C LYS A 85 -6.29 8.50 -11.78
N ALA A 86 -5.12 8.98 -11.36
CA ALA A 86 -3.98 9.22 -12.24
C ALA A 86 -3.51 7.92 -12.93
N TRP A 87 -3.53 6.80 -12.21
CA TRP A 87 -3.25 5.47 -12.77
C TRP A 87 -4.21 5.11 -13.88
N ARG A 88 -5.51 5.25 -13.65
CA ARG A 88 -6.52 4.99 -14.67
C ARG A 88 -6.33 5.90 -15.87
N ASP A 89 -6.08 7.18 -15.64
CA ASP A 89 -5.94 8.17 -16.71
C ASP A 89 -4.66 7.93 -17.54
N ALA A 90 -3.55 7.52 -16.91
CA ALA A 90 -2.26 7.28 -17.58
C ALA A 90 -2.16 5.90 -18.25
N THR A 91 -2.83 4.88 -17.71
CA THR A 91 -2.59 3.47 -18.08
C THR A 91 -3.83 2.74 -18.57
N GLY A 92 -5.02 3.35 -18.44
CA GLY A 92 -6.31 2.69 -18.67
C GLY A 92 -6.72 1.72 -17.55
N PHE A 93 -5.81 1.33 -16.65
CA PHE A 93 -6.10 0.40 -15.56
C PHE A 93 -6.69 1.12 -14.34
N ASN A 94 -7.95 0.81 -14.00
CA ASN A 94 -8.60 1.33 -12.81
C ASN A 94 -8.27 0.48 -11.58
N VAL A 95 -7.17 0.80 -10.87
CA VAL A 95 -6.77 0.07 -9.66
C VAL A 95 -7.86 0.08 -8.57
N ALA A 96 -8.70 1.13 -8.51
CA ALA A 96 -9.77 1.23 -7.52
C ALA A 96 -10.97 0.32 -7.82
N ALA A 97 -11.05 -0.27 -9.02
CA ALA A 97 -12.03 -1.31 -9.35
C ALA A 97 -11.60 -2.70 -8.87
N ASP A 98 -10.35 -2.85 -8.42
CA ASP A 98 -9.86 -4.11 -7.89
C ASP A 98 -10.53 -4.44 -6.53
N PRO A 99 -11.06 -5.65 -6.31
CA PRO A 99 -11.70 -6.01 -5.04
C PRO A 99 -10.76 -5.93 -3.83
N ARG A 100 -9.43 -5.96 -4.04
CA ARG A 100 -8.42 -5.80 -2.97
C ARG A 100 -8.12 -4.34 -2.67
N TRP A 101 -8.61 -3.39 -3.47
CA TRP A 101 -8.34 -1.97 -3.25
C TRP A 101 -8.83 -1.46 -1.89
N PRO A 102 -10.08 -1.73 -1.44
CA PRO A 102 -10.52 -1.31 -0.11
C PRO A 102 -9.68 -1.93 1.02
N VAL A 103 -9.22 -3.17 0.82
CA VAL A 103 -8.33 -3.88 1.76
C VAL A 103 -6.99 -3.14 1.89
N LEU A 104 -6.36 -2.76 0.77
CA LEU A 104 -5.13 -1.96 0.80
C LEU A 104 -5.37 -0.60 1.44
N MET A 105 -6.48 0.08 1.15
CA MET A 105 -6.82 1.35 1.79
C MET A 105 -6.94 1.20 3.31
N GLY A 106 -7.52 0.11 3.80
CA GLY A 106 -7.55 -0.19 5.23
C GLY A 106 -6.15 -0.27 5.86
N PHE A 107 -5.21 -0.96 5.22
CA PHE A 107 -3.83 -1.02 5.67
C PHE A 107 -3.10 0.33 5.57
N VAL A 108 -3.41 1.16 4.59
CA VAL A 108 -2.90 2.54 4.50
C VAL A 108 -3.42 3.39 5.66
N GLU A 109 -4.70 3.31 6.00
CA GLU A 109 -5.26 4.03 7.15
C GLU A 109 -4.64 3.57 8.47
N ALA A 110 -4.41 2.26 8.62
CA ALA A 110 -3.72 1.69 9.76
C ALA A 110 -2.28 2.21 9.86
N ARG A 111 -1.53 2.19 8.75
CA ARG A 111 -0.17 2.78 8.68
C ARG A 111 -0.18 4.24 9.14
N ASN A 112 -1.12 5.06 8.66
CA ASN A 112 -1.21 6.47 9.05
C ASN A 112 -1.49 6.63 10.55
N ALA A 113 -2.39 5.82 11.11
CA ALA A 113 -2.66 5.80 12.55
C ALA A 113 -1.40 5.38 13.36
N LEU A 114 -0.67 4.37 12.90
CA LEU A 114 0.56 3.90 13.54
C LEU A 114 1.66 4.95 13.49
N GLN A 115 1.94 5.52 12.31
CA GLN A 115 3.02 6.49 12.09
C GLN A 115 2.74 7.89 12.62
N HIS A 116 1.50 8.37 12.54
CA HIS A 116 1.16 9.77 12.83
C HIS A 116 0.23 9.93 14.04
N GLY A 117 -0.52 8.88 14.40
CA GLY A 117 -1.45 8.89 15.52
C GLY A 117 -1.01 8.04 16.72
N LEU A 118 0.24 7.56 16.74
CA LEU A 118 0.78 6.70 17.82
C LEU A 118 -0.12 5.46 18.08
N GLY A 119 -0.59 4.87 16.98
CA GLY A 119 -1.50 3.73 16.95
C GLY A 119 -2.97 4.08 17.19
N ARG A 120 -3.33 5.36 17.29
CA ARG A 120 -4.72 5.82 17.29
C ARG A 120 -5.08 6.45 15.95
N LEU A 121 -6.35 6.40 15.57
CA LEU A 121 -6.85 7.17 14.43
C LEU A 121 -6.54 8.65 14.62
N THR A 122 -5.98 9.27 13.59
CA THR A 122 -5.61 10.69 13.58
C THR A 122 -6.84 11.59 13.56
N GLU A 123 -6.69 12.85 13.96
CA GLU A 123 -7.76 13.86 13.87
C GLU A 123 -8.32 13.98 12.44
N LEU A 124 -7.45 13.92 11.43
CA LEU A 124 -7.84 13.96 10.02
C LEU A 124 -8.71 12.75 9.60
N GLN A 125 -8.50 11.59 10.21
CA GLN A 125 -9.32 10.40 9.97
C GLN A 125 -10.67 10.48 10.69
N LEU A 126 -10.72 11.19 11.81
CA LEU A 126 -11.93 11.38 12.62
C LEU A 126 -12.75 12.61 12.22
N ASP A 127 -12.22 13.45 11.32
CA ASP A 127 -12.83 14.71 10.91
C ASP A 127 -14.27 14.54 10.38
N PRO A 128 -15.29 15.05 11.11
CA PRO A 128 -16.68 14.95 10.70
C PRO A 128 -17.04 15.98 9.63
N THR A 129 -16.19 16.97 9.35
CA THR A 129 -16.48 18.12 8.49
C THR A 129 -16.27 17.87 7.01
N SER A 130 -16.07 16.60 6.61
CA SER A 130 -15.91 16.24 5.20
C SER A 130 -17.07 16.82 4.37
N ARG A 131 -16.70 17.55 3.31
CA ARG A 131 -17.53 18.53 2.57
C ARG A 131 -18.98 18.08 2.34
N ARG A 132 -19.92 19.03 2.44
CA ARG A 132 -21.36 18.84 2.15
C ARG A 132 -21.59 17.92 0.93
N GLY A 133 -22.30 16.81 1.15
CA GLY A 133 -22.68 15.86 0.11
C GLY A 133 -21.73 14.67 -0.08
N ARG A 134 -20.67 14.53 0.71
CA ARG A 134 -19.83 13.30 0.75
C ARG A 134 -20.01 12.54 2.06
N GLU A 135 -19.78 11.23 1.99
CA GLU A 135 -19.70 10.38 3.18
C GLU A 135 -18.66 10.94 4.17
N PRO A 136 -18.97 11.00 5.48
CA PRO A 136 -18.00 11.44 6.48
C PRO A 136 -16.71 10.62 6.40
N ARG A 137 -15.56 11.30 6.50
CA ARG A 137 -14.24 10.65 6.37
C ARG A 137 -14.08 9.49 7.36
N ARG A 138 -14.59 9.65 8.57
CA ARG A 138 -14.63 8.60 9.59
C ARG A 138 -15.32 7.34 9.10
N THR A 139 -16.49 7.44 8.46
CA THR A 139 -17.24 6.28 7.97
C THR A 139 -16.45 5.51 6.91
N GLN A 140 -15.82 6.21 5.98
CA GLN A 140 -14.94 5.61 4.99
C GLN A 140 -13.76 4.89 5.66
N VAL A 141 -13.07 5.55 6.59
CA VAL A 141 -11.91 4.97 7.31
C VAL A 141 -12.31 3.70 8.05
N LEU A 142 -13.44 3.72 8.77
CA LEU A 142 -13.94 2.54 9.48
C LEU A 142 -14.32 1.40 8.53
N ARG A 143 -14.92 1.71 7.37
CA ARG A 143 -15.22 0.72 6.34
C ARG A 143 -13.95 0.09 5.77
N ASP A 144 -12.93 0.90 5.48
CA ASP A 144 -11.67 0.41 4.92
C ASP A 144 -10.90 -0.46 5.93
N LEU A 145 -10.86 -0.05 7.20
CA LEU A 145 -10.27 -0.83 8.29
C LEU A 145 -11.01 -2.15 8.52
N ALA A 146 -12.34 -2.14 8.42
CA ALA A 146 -13.14 -3.37 8.46
C ALA A 146 -12.84 -4.28 7.25
N ALA A 147 -12.63 -3.71 6.06
CA ALA A 147 -12.32 -4.48 4.85
C ALA A 147 -10.97 -5.21 4.94
N CYS A 148 -9.97 -4.64 5.60
CA CYS A 148 -8.71 -5.34 5.88
C CYS A 148 -8.77 -6.27 7.11
N GLY A 149 -9.90 -6.23 7.83
CA GLY A 149 -10.18 -7.07 8.98
C GLY A 149 -9.29 -6.76 10.19
N LEU A 150 -8.72 -5.55 10.26
CA LEU A 150 -8.06 -5.06 11.46
C LEU A 150 -9.08 -4.79 12.55
N VAL A 151 -8.69 -5.05 13.80
CA VAL A 151 -9.55 -4.81 14.96
C VAL A 151 -9.22 -3.44 15.55
N LEU A 152 -10.26 -2.68 15.87
CA LEU A 152 -10.17 -1.43 16.61
C LEU A 152 -10.62 -1.62 18.04
N ASN A 153 -9.88 -1.04 18.99
CA ASN A 153 -10.31 -0.84 20.37
C ASN A 153 -10.55 0.65 20.61
N GLY A 154 -11.81 1.08 20.46
CA GLY A 154 -12.13 2.50 20.30
C GLY A 154 -11.51 3.03 19.02
N ASP A 155 -10.63 4.02 19.13
CA ASP A 155 -9.87 4.56 18.01
C ASP A 155 -8.44 3.98 17.91
N ARG A 156 -8.08 3.00 18.75
CA ARG A 156 -6.74 2.37 18.70
C ARG A 156 -6.73 1.21 17.71
N VAL A 157 -5.75 1.21 16.81
CA VAL A 157 -5.44 0.11 15.90
C VAL A 157 -4.57 -0.91 16.63
N THR A 158 -4.98 -2.18 16.58
CA THR A 158 -4.16 -3.31 17.02
C THR A 158 -3.75 -4.12 15.80
N VAL A 159 -2.45 -4.35 15.65
CA VAL A 159 -1.87 -5.18 14.58
C VAL A 159 -1.39 -6.49 15.20
N LEU A 160 -1.71 -7.59 14.55
CA LEU A 160 -1.30 -8.94 14.92
C LEU A 160 -0.56 -9.58 13.75
N ALA A 161 0.19 -10.65 13.99
CA ALA A 161 0.91 -11.39 12.95
C ALA A 161 0.03 -11.78 11.74
N ARG A 162 -1.20 -12.24 11.98
CA ARG A 162 -2.17 -12.56 10.90
C ARG A 162 -2.54 -11.35 10.02
N ASP A 163 -2.43 -10.14 10.56
CA ASP A 163 -2.71 -8.90 9.82
C ASP A 163 -1.55 -8.58 8.89
N VAL A 164 -0.31 -8.86 9.32
CA VAL A 164 0.89 -8.76 8.49
C VAL A 164 0.81 -9.72 7.31
N GLU A 165 0.42 -10.98 7.54
CA GLU A 165 0.24 -11.98 6.48
C GLU A 165 -0.83 -11.54 5.45
N ARG A 166 -1.97 -11.04 5.93
CA ARG A 166 -3.03 -10.50 5.05
C ARG A 166 -2.57 -9.27 4.28
N CYS A 167 -1.80 -8.39 4.92
CA CYS A 167 -1.20 -7.22 4.27
C CYS A 167 -0.25 -7.66 3.17
N LEU A 168 0.66 -8.59 3.45
CA LEU A 168 1.59 -9.14 2.47
C LEU A 168 0.87 -9.73 1.25
N ALA A 169 -0.12 -10.59 1.48
CA ALA A 169 -0.91 -11.20 0.41
C ALA A 169 -1.57 -10.12 -0.46
N THR A 170 -2.26 -9.17 0.17
CA THR A 170 -2.92 -8.05 -0.52
C THR A 170 -1.94 -7.23 -1.36
N CYS A 171 -0.80 -6.85 -0.79
CA CYS A 171 0.25 -6.09 -1.44
C CYS A 171 0.83 -6.83 -2.66
N ARG A 172 1.22 -8.10 -2.49
CA ARG A 172 1.78 -8.93 -3.58
C ARG A 172 0.81 -9.06 -4.74
N GLU A 173 -0.43 -9.41 -4.42
CA GLU A 173 -1.48 -9.66 -5.38
C GLU A 173 -1.83 -8.39 -6.18
N LEU A 174 -1.89 -7.22 -5.52
CA LEU A 174 -2.11 -5.94 -6.21
C LEU A 174 -0.93 -5.54 -7.10
N VAL A 175 0.33 -5.74 -6.66
CA VAL A 175 1.53 -5.49 -7.49
C VAL A 175 1.45 -6.35 -8.76
N LEU A 176 1.19 -7.66 -8.62
CA LEU A 176 1.08 -8.58 -9.75
C LEU A 176 -0.04 -8.18 -10.72
N THR A 177 -1.22 -7.83 -10.19
CA THR A 177 -2.36 -7.47 -11.03
C THR A 177 -2.13 -6.17 -11.78
N ALA A 178 -1.58 -5.16 -11.10
CA ALA A 178 -1.23 -3.90 -11.73
C ALA A 178 -0.19 -4.10 -12.83
N ASP A 179 0.85 -4.90 -12.58
CA ASP A 179 1.89 -5.17 -13.57
C ASP A 179 1.35 -5.90 -14.80
N GLN A 180 0.55 -6.94 -14.59
CA GLN A 180 -0.10 -7.68 -15.67
C GLN A 180 -1.06 -6.81 -16.48
N ALA A 181 -1.79 -5.89 -15.83
CA ALA A 181 -2.68 -4.97 -16.51
C ALA A 181 -1.89 -4.02 -17.45
N LEU A 182 -0.74 -3.54 -17.00
CA LEU A 182 0.15 -2.70 -17.82
C LEU A 182 0.77 -3.46 -18.98
N TRP A 183 1.20 -4.69 -18.75
CA TRP A 183 1.67 -5.56 -19.82
C TRP A 183 0.61 -5.78 -20.90
N ARG A 184 -0.65 -6.07 -20.49
CA ARG A 184 -1.78 -6.23 -21.42
C ARG A 184 -2.12 -4.95 -22.17
N ALA A 185 -1.90 -3.79 -21.54
CA ALA A 185 -2.11 -2.48 -22.16
C ALA A 185 -0.98 -2.09 -23.14
N GLY A 186 0.09 -2.89 -23.26
CA GLY A 186 1.24 -2.57 -24.10
C GLY A 186 2.08 -1.40 -23.56
N VAL A 187 1.92 -1.04 -22.28
CA VAL A 187 2.74 -0.01 -21.65
C VAL A 187 4.14 -0.58 -21.49
N ALA A 188 5.11 0.02 -22.18
CA ALA A 188 6.50 -0.44 -22.19
C ALA A 188 7.00 -0.69 -20.75
N THR A 189 7.24 -1.96 -20.44
CA THR A 189 7.99 -2.36 -19.26
C THR A 189 9.45 -2.11 -19.60
N GLY A 190 10.13 -1.16 -18.95
CA GLY A 190 11.45 -0.63 -19.33
C GLY A 190 12.65 -1.61 -19.43
N GLY A 191 12.43 -2.90 -19.65
CA GLY A 191 13.44 -3.85 -20.10
C GLY A 191 13.63 -3.75 -21.62
N GLN A 192 14.23 -2.65 -22.11
CA GLN A 192 14.91 -2.73 -23.39
C GLN A 192 16.18 -3.54 -23.19
N SER A 193 16.25 -4.66 -23.91
CA SER A 193 17.33 -5.63 -23.97
C SER A 193 18.70 -4.96 -24.04
N CYS A 194 19.57 -5.29 -23.08
CA CYS A 194 21.03 -5.23 -23.29
C CYS A 194 21.47 -6.45 -24.11
#